data_AF-A0A7Y2C310-F1
#
_entry.id   AF-A0A7Y2C310-F1
#
_cell.length_a   1.000
_cell.length_b   1.000
_cell.length_c   1.000
_cell.angle_alpha   90.00
_cell.angle_beta   90.00
_cell.angle_gamma   90.00
#
_symmetry.space_group_name_H-M   'P 1'
#
loop_
_entity.id
_entity.type
_entity.pdbx_description
1 polymer ?
#
loop_
_entity_poly.entity_id
_entity_poly.type
_entity_poly.pdbx_seq_one_letter_code
_entity_poly.pdbx_strand_id
1 'polypeptide(L)'
;MSLENKRRTEIINKLKDSTTPFQDLALEIFEYQFAFNPIYQRYCLFLEKTPDSVGQMPEIPFLPISFFKEFKIQTGSWEPQVIFQSSGTSGMTPSEHLLRDKRWYSDSSVRTFETMFGLLDEFAILALLPSYLEKGNSSLVFMVEQFMKRSANPENGFFLHDTDALISSLKDLKDKGQKTLLIGVSYALLDLKEKIAPEFDQLMVVETGG
;
A
#
# COMPACT_ATOMS: atom_id res chain seq x y z
N MET A 1 -9.79 -27.62 5.74
CA MET A 1 -9.65 -26.15 5.61
C MET A 1 -10.82 -25.51 6.37
N SER A 2 -10.58 -24.52 7.24
CA SER A 2 -11.69 -23.85 7.96
C SER A 2 -12.63 -23.14 6.97
N LEU A 3 -13.89 -22.94 7.35
CA LEU A 3 -14.86 -22.19 6.54
C LEU A 3 -14.34 -20.78 6.19
N GLU A 4 -13.72 -20.11 7.18
CA GLU A 4 -13.05 -18.82 7.00
C GLU A 4 -11.98 -18.87 5.90
N ASN A 5 -11.06 -19.86 5.94
CA ASN A 5 -10.00 -19.99 4.93
C ASN A 5 -10.56 -20.29 3.53
N LYS A 6 -11.64 -21.08 3.45
CA LYS A 6 -12.32 -21.37 2.19
C LYS A 6 -12.90 -20.10 1.57
N ARG A 7 -13.72 -19.34 2.33
CA ARG A 7 -14.31 -18.07 1.86
C ARG A 7 -13.23 -17.05 1.48
N ARG A 8 -12.17 -16.93 2.27
CA ARG A 8 -11.03 -16.05 1.94
C ARG A 8 -10.41 -16.42 0.59
N THR A 9 -10.20 -17.70 0.33
CA THR A 9 -9.58 -18.17 -0.92
C THR A 9 -10.48 -17.86 -2.12
N GLU A 10 -11.79 -18.08 -1.98
CA GLU A 10 -12.79 -17.74 -3.01
C GLU A 10 -12.78 -16.24 -3.33
N ILE A 11 -12.77 -15.38 -2.30
CA ILE A 11 -12.67 -13.91 -2.45
C ILE A 11 -11.38 -13.51 -3.17
N ILE A 12 -10.23 -14.08 -2.79
CA ILE A 12 -8.94 -13.75 -3.42
C ILE A 12 -8.92 -14.15 -4.89
N ASN A 13 -9.53 -15.28 -5.26
CA ASN A 13 -9.61 -15.68 -6.65
C ASN A 13 -10.47 -14.70 -7.45
N LYS A 14 -11.63 -14.29 -6.91
CA LYS A 14 -12.47 -13.25 -7.54
C LYS A 14 -11.73 -11.91 -7.72
N LEU A 15 -10.93 -11.50 -6.74
CA LEU A 15 -10.08 -10.30 -6.81
C LEU A 15 -9.00 -10.39 -7.90
N LYS A 16 -8.57 -11.59 -8.29
CA LYS A 16 -7.59 -11.79 -9.38
C LYS A 16 -8.27 -11.76 -10.74
N ASP A 17 -9.41 -12.42 -10.87
CA ASP A 17 -10.07 -12.62 -12.16
C ASP A 17 -10.83 -11.37 -12.65
N SER A 18 -11.13 -10.42 -11.75
CA SER A 18 -11.77 -9.13 -12.05
C SER A 18 -13.11 -9.22 -12.83
N THR A 19 -13.76 -10.39 -12.78
CA THR A 19 -15.04 -10.65 -13.47
C THR A 19 -16.25 -10.28 -12.65
N THR A 20 -16.11 -10.24 -11.32
CA THR A 20 -17.19 -9.88 -10.39
C THR A 20 -17.26 -8.35 -10.28
N PRO A 21 -18.45 -7.73 -10.40
CA PRO A 21 -18.60 -6.30 -10.16
C PRO A 21 -18.07 -5.91 -8.78
N PHE A 22 -17.37 -4.77 -8.72
CA PHE A 22 -16.72 -4.32 -7.49
C PHE A 22 -17.69 -4.20 -6.31
N GLN A 23 -18.91 -3.71 -6.57
CA GLN A 23 -19.95 -3.54 -5.55
C GLN A 23 -20.40 -4.87 -4.95
N ASP A 24 -20.60 -5.89 -5.78
CA ASP A 24 -20.99 -7.23 -5.33
C ASP A 24 -19.88 -7.87 -4.48
N LEU A 25 -18.63 -7.73 -4.94
CA LEU A 25 -17.47 -8.24 -4.22
C LEU A 25 -17.25 -7.49 -2.88
N ALA A 26 -17.55 -6.19 -2.82
CA ALA A 26 -17.49 -5.41 -1.59
C ALA A 26 -18.49 -5.91 -0.55
N LEU A 27 -19.73 -6.24 -0.96
CA LEU A 27 -20.73 -6.84 -0.07
C LEU A 27 -20.29 -8.23 0.42
N GLU A 28 -19.74 -9.06 -0.46
CA GLU A 28 -19.20 -10.37 -0.07
C GLU A 28 -18.03 -10.27 0.93
N ILE A 29 -17.15 -9.29 0.71
CA ILE A 29 -16.05 -8.98 1.65
C ILE A 29 -16.63 -8.48 2.98
N PHE A 30 -17.65 -7.63 2.96
CA PHE A 30 -18.34 -7.16 4.17
C PHE A 30 -18.89 -8.33 4.99
N GLU A 31 -19.61 -9.26 4.38
CA GLU A 31 -20.11 -10.46 5.06
C GLU A 31 -18.99 -11.32 5.65
N TYR A 32 -17.91 -11.51 4.90
CA TYR A 32 -16.74 -12.25 5.36
C TYR A 32 -16.07 -11.56 6.56
N GLN A 33 -15.90 -10.24 6.50
CA GLN A 33 -15.38 -9.45 7.61
C GLN A 33 -16.30 -9.52 8.82
N PHE A 34 -17.61 -9.32 8.65
CA PHE A 34 -18.59 -9.40 9.72
C PHE A 34 -18.60 -10.78 10.40
N ALA A 35 -18.44 -11.86 9.63
CA ALA A 35 -18.46 -13.22 10.18
C ALA A 35 -17.18 -13.60 10.93
N PHE A 36 -16.02 -13.07 10.53
CA PHE A 36 -14.71 -13.59 11.00
C PHE A 36 -13.76 -12.54 11.58
N ASN A 37 -14.13 -11.26 11.64
CA ASN A 37 -13.35 -10.22 12.32
C ASN A 37 -14.10 -9.76 13.58
N PRO A 38 -13.71 -10.23 14.79
CA PRO A 38 -14.45 -9.96 16.02
C PRO A 38 -14.62 -8.47 16.35
N ILE A 39 -13.60 -7.65 16.04
CA ILE A 39 -13.64 -6.21 16.30
C ILE A 39 -14.61 -5.53 15.33
N TYR A 40 -14.51 -5.86 14.04
CA TYR A 40 -15.42 -5.31 13.03
C TYR A 40 -16.86 -5.75 13.25
N GLN A 41 -17.09 -7.02 13.60
CA GLN A 41 -18.42 -7.54 13.92
C GLN A 41 -19.05 -6.75 15.08
N ARG A 42 -18.32 -6.58 16.19
CA ARG A 42 -18.81 -5.85 17.36
C ARG A 42 -19.13 -4.39 17.00
N TYR A 43 -18.27 -3.74 16.22
CA TYR A 43 -18.51 -2.38 15.74
C TYR A 43 -19.78 -2.29 14.89
N CYS A 44 -19.94 -3.20 13.94
CA CYS A 44 -21.12 -3.27 13.06
C CYS A 44 -22.42 -3.52 13.85
N LEU A 45 -22.38 -4.41 14.85
CA LEU A 45 -23.52 -4.67 15.75
C LEU A 45 -23.94 -3.42 16.54
N PHE A 46 -22.99 -2.61 17.04
CA PHE A 46 -23.30 -1.35 17.73
C PHE A 46 -23.94 -0.31 16.81
N LEU A 47 -23.67 -0.38 15.50
CA LEU A 47 -24.26 0.50 14.50
C LEU A 47 -25.56 -0.05 13.89
N GLU A 48 -26.03 -1.22 14.35
CA GLU A 48 -27.18 -1.94 13.78
C GLU A 48 -27.01 -2.24 12.28
N LYS A 49 -25.76 -2.44 11.85
CA LYS A 49 -25.37 -2.78 10.47
C LYS A 49 -24.96 -4.23 10.40
N THR A 50 -25.82 -5.08 9.86
CA THR A 50 -25.59 -6.54 9.67
C THR A 50 -25.63 -6.87 8.18
N PRO A 51 -25.18 -8.07 7.77
CA PRO A 51 -25.39 -8.58 6.42
C PRO A 51 -26.84 -8.46 5.92
N ASP A 52 -27.82 -8.59 6.81
CA ASP A 52 -29.24 -8.48 6.44
C ASP A 52 -29.71 -7.02 6.27
N SER A 53 -29.03 -6.04 6.87
CA SER A 53 -29.42 -4.62 6.84
C SER A 53 -28.58 -3.74 5.92
N VAL A 54 -27.48 -4.27 5.37
CA VAL A 54 -26.58 -3.60 4.43
C VAL A 54 -26.78 -4.20 3.05
N GLY A 55 -27.54 -3.51 2.20
CA GLY A 55 -27.85 -3.95 0.83
C GLY A 55 -26.97 -3.31 -0.24
N GLN A 56 -26.24 -2.24 0.10
CA GLN A 56 -25.40 -1.52 -0.86
C GLN A 56 -24.04 -1.14 -0.28
N MET A 57 -23.03 -1.10 -1.15
CA MET A 57 -21.64 -0.77 -0.77
C MET A 57 -21.51 0.51 0.08
N PRO A 58 -22.21 1.64 -0.21
CA PRO A 58 -22.10 2.85 0.61
C PRO A 58 -22.61 2.70 2.04
N GLU A 59 -23.38 1.64 2.34
CA GLU A 59 -23.93 1.38 3.67
C GLU A 59 -22.97 0.58 4.57
N ILE A 60 -21.87 0.06 4.01
CA ILE A 60 -20.84 -0.69 4.73
C ILE A 60 -20.16 0.23 5.75
N PRO A 61 -20.15 -0.11 7.06
CA PRO A 61 -19.49 0.69 8.07
C PRO A 61 -17.98 0.80 7.85
N PHE A 62 -17.44 2.02 7.87
CA PHE A 62 -16.00 2.24 7.84
C PHE A 62 -15.40 2.12 9.23
N LEU A 63 -14.37 1.29 9.37
CA LEU A 63 -13.71 1.08 10.66
C LEU A 63 -12.90 2.33 11.05
N PRO A 64 -13.06 2.87 12.28
CA PRO A 64 -12.30 4.04 12.71
C PRO A 64 -10.80 3.80 12.72
N ILE A 65 -10.02 4.76 12.23
CA ILE A 65 -8.55 4.63 12.18
C ILE A 65 -7.91 4.46 13.57
N SER A 66 -8.54 5.00 14.63
CA SER A 66 -8.09 4.83 16.02
C SER A 66 -8.11 3.36 16.47
N PHE A 67 -8.96 2.52 15.89
CA PHE A 67 -9.05 1.12 16.28
C PHE A 67 -7.78 0.35 15.96
N PHE A 68 -7.04 0.76 14.93
CA PHE A 68 -5.74 0.17 14.59
C PHE A 68 -4.64 0.52 15.60
N LYS A 69 -4.89 1.44 16.55
CA LYS A 69 -3.98 1.75 17.68
C LYS A 69 -4.35 0.97 18.95
N GLU A 70 -5.61 0.58 19.07
CA GLU A 70 -6.18 0.03 20.31
C GLU A 70 -6.45 -1.47 20.23
N PHE A 71 -6.68 -2.00 19.02
CA PHE A 71 -7.13 -3.36 18.83
C PHE A 71 -6.32 -4.11 17.76
N LYS A 72 -6.22 -5.42 17.95
CA LYS A 72 -5.69 -6.37 16.95
C LYS A 72 -6.73 -6.56 15.84
N ILE A 73 -6.68 -5.76 14.79
CA ILE A 73 -7.61 -5.87 13.65
C ILE A 73 -7.18 -7.01 12.73
N GLN A 74 -7.87 -8.14 12.79
CA GLN A 74 -7.62 -9.30 11.92
C GLN A 74 -8.90 -10.10 11.66
N THR A 75 -9.02 -10.65 10.46
CA THR A 75 -10.11 -11.54 10.05
C THR A 75 -9.64 -12.98 10.10
N GLY A 76 -10.25 -13.79 10.96
CA GLY A 76 -9.83 -15.15 11.26
C GLY A 76 -8.73 -15.23 12.32
N SER A 77 -8.13 -16.41 12.45
CA SER A 77 -7.05 -16.70 13.40
C SER A 77 -5.77 -17.09 12.65
N TRP A 78 -4.76 -16.24 12.74
CA TRP A 78 -3.45 -16.41 12.09
C TRP A 78 -2.41 -15.53 12.78
N GLU A 79 -1.14 -15.85 12.58
CA GLU A 79 -0.01 -15.03 13.03
C GLU A 79 0.52 -14.17 11.88
N PRO A 80 0.85 -12.89 12.14
CA PRO A 80 1.32 -11.98 11.10
C PRO A 80 2.70 -12.40 10.59
N GLN A 81 2.85 -12.37 9.26
CA GLN A 81 4.16 -12.53 8.63
C GLN A 81 5.01 -11.26 8.76
N VAL A 82 4.36 -10.10 8.82
CA VAL A 82 4.92 -8.76 9.10
C VAL A 82 3.86 -7.95 9.82
N ILE A 83 4.30 -7.03 10.67
CA ILE A 83 3.48 -5.99 11.27
C ILE A 83 4.01 -4.66 10.72
N PHE A 84 3.17 -3.94 9.98
CA PHE A 84 3.49 -2.58 9.55
C PHE A 84 3.02 -1.58 10.59
N GLN A 85 3.75 -0.46 10.71
CA GLN A 85 3.44 0.60 11.65
C GLN A 85 3.32 1.94 10.93
N SER A 86 2.35 2.75 11.36
CA SER A 86 2.24 4.13 10.89
C SER A 86 3.43 4.97 11.37
N SER A 87 3.79 6.02 10.63
CA SER A 87 4.88 6.92 11.02
C SER A 87 4.72 7.53 12.41
N GLY A 88 3.48 7.79 12.87
CA GLY A 88 3.20 8.32 14.21
C GLY A 88 3.70 9.75 14.43
N THR A 89 2.92 10.54 15.16
CA THR A 89 3.36 11.83 15.71
C THR A 89 4.04 11.60 17.06
N SER A 90 5.04 12.40 17.40
CA SER A 90 5.82 12.25 18.64
C SER A 90 4.90 12.13 19.86
N GLY A 91 5.04 11.04 20.62
CA GLY A 91 4.27 10.77 21.84
C GLY A 91 3.00 9.93 21.67
N MET A 92 2.63 9.50 20.46
CA MET A 92 1.49 8.61 20.24
C MET A 92 1.89 7.18 19.90
N THR A 93 1.10 6.20 20.36
CA THR A 93 1.18 4.81 19.90
C THR A 93 0.87 4.76 18.40
N PRO A 94 1.76 4.19 17.56
CA PRO A 94 1.50 4.04 16.13
C PRO A 94 0.36 3.06 15.89
N SER A 95 -0.38 3.26 14.81
CA SER A 95 -1.34 2.25 14.32
C SER A 95 -0.56 1.05 13.77
N GLU A 96 -1.10 -0.15 13.98
CA GLU A 96 -0.52 -1.40 13.48
C GLU A 96 -1.40 -2.00 12.38
N HIS A 97 -0.74 -2.51 11.33
CA HIS A 97 -1.37 -3.30 10.28
C HIS A 97 -0.69 -4.67 10.22
N LEU A 98 -1.44 -5.68 10.66
CA LEU A 98 -1.00 -7.07 10.64
C LEU A 98 -1.15 -7.67 9.25
N LEU A 99 -0.05 -8.18 8.70
CA LEU A 99 -0.06 -8.74 7.36
C LEU A 99 -0.04 -10.27 7.39
N ARG A 100 -1.14 -10.87 6.91
CA ARG A 100 -1.29 -12.33 6.83
C ARG A 100 -0.40 -12.98 5.76
N ASP A 101 -0.21 -12.31 4.62
CA ASP A 101 0.50 -12.86 3.46
C ASP A 101 1.26 -11.75 2.73
N LYS A 102 2.59 -11.76 2.87
CA LYS A 102 3.48 -10.79 2.21
C LYS A 102 3.43 -10.89 0.69
N ARG A 103 3.30 -12.11 0.17
CA ARG A 103 3.34 -12.36 -1.27
C ARG A 103 2.08 -11.84 -1.92
N TRP A 104 0.91 -12.09 -1.33
CA TRP A 104 -0.33 -11.49 -1.81
C TRP A 104 -0.28 -9.96 -1.80
N TYR A 105 0.26 -9.36 -0.74
CA TYR A 105 0.41 -7.91 -0.64
C TYR A 105 1.30 -7.35 -1.76
N SER A 106 2.47 -7.95 -1.97
CA SER A 106 3.42 -7.54 -3.01
C SER A 106 2.85 -7.76 -4.43
N ASP A 107 2.27 -8.91 -4.68
CA ASP A 107 1.72 -9.26 -5.99
C ASP A 107 0.53 -8.36 -6.34
N SER A 108 -0.27 -7.97 -5.33
CA SER A 108 -1.35 -7.02 -5.52
C SER A 108 -0.83 -5.62 -5.82
N SER A 109 0.18 -5.13 -5.10
CA SER A 109 0.72 -3.78 -5.36
C SER A 109 1.40 -3.70 -6.73
N VAL A 110 2.15 -4.73 -7.12
CA VAL A 110 2.78 -4.84 -8.45
C VAL A 110 1.72 -4.84 -9.54
N ARG A 111 0.72 -5.72 -9.43
CA ARG A 111 -0.36 -5.80 -10.43
C ARG A 111 -1.11 -4.49 -10.58
N THR A 112 -1.45 -3.82 -9.47
CA THR A 112 -2.13 -2.53 -9.52
C THR A 112 -1.28 -1.47 -10.21
N PHE A 113 0.01 -1.38 -9.89
CA PHE A 113 0.91 -0.44 -10.55
C PHE A 113 1.01 -0.74 -12.05
N GLU A 114 1.28 -1.99 -12.42
CA GLU A 114 1.49 -2.38 -13.82
C GLU A 114 0.24 -2.17 -14.68
N THR A 115 -0.95 -2.36 -14.11
CA THR A 115 -2.23 -2.10 -14.77
C THR A 115 -2.45 -0.61 -15.08
N MET A 116 -1.97 0.27 -14.20
CA MET A 116 -2.23 1.71 -14.28
C MET A 116 -1.13 2.47 -15.02
N PHE A 117 0.13 2.03 -14.90
CA PHE A 117 1.31 2.82 -15.29
C PHE A 117 2.28 2.08 -16.25
N GLY A 118 2.06 0.79 -16.50
CA GLY A 118 2.93 -0.06 -17.31
C GLY A 118 3.89 -0.93 -16.51
N LEU A 119 4.59 -1.85 -17.18
CA LEU A 119 5.39 -2.90 -16.54
C LEU A 119 6.53 -2.32 -15.70
N LEU A 120 6.74 -2.86 -14.50
CA LEU A 120 7.76 -2.32 -13.57
C LEU A 120 9.19 -2.52 -14.07
N ASP A 121 9.44 -3.54 -14.90
CA ASP A 121 10.75 -3.79 -15.54
C ASP A 121 11.15 -2.74 -16.57
N GLU A 122 10.22 -1.86 -16.97
CA GLU A 122 10.51 -0.69 -17.80
C GLU A 122 11.03 0.50 -16.98
N PHE A 123 10.91 0.49 -15.64
CA PHE A 123 11.21 1.65 -14.80
C PHE A 123 12.53 1.53 -14.05
N ALA A 124 13.26 2.64 -13.93
CA ALA A 124 14.16 2.90 -12.81
C ALA A 124 13.35 3.53 -11.67
N ILE A 125 13.57 3.11 -10.44
CA ILE A 125 12.75 3.45 -9.28
C ILE A 125 13.62 4.12 -8.24
N LEU A 126 13.34 5.39 -8.00
CA LEU A 126 14.04 6.23 -7.03
C LEU A 126 13.08 6.60 -5.91
N ALA A 127 13.55 6.56 -4.67
CA ALA A 127 12.71 6.80 -3.51
C ALA A 127 13.32 7.81 -2.52
N LEU A 128 12.67 8.95 -2.38
CA LEU A 128 13.02 10.04 -1.45
C LEU A 128 12.14 9.96 -0.19
N LEU A 129 12.44 9.00 0.68
CA LEU A 129 11.60 8.60 1.83
C LEU A 129 12.33 8.66 3.20
N PRO A 130 12.98 9.78 3.58
CA PRO A 130 13.84 9.89 4.76
C PRO A 130 13.20 9.38 6.07
N SER A 131 12.01 9.86 6.43
CA SER A 131 11.37 9.51 7.71
C SER A 131 10.81 8.09 7.81
N TYR A 132 10.67 7.38 6.68
CA TYR A 132 10.09 6.04 6.65
C TYR A 132 11.14 4.93 6.81
N LEU A 133 12.37 5.17 6.34
CA LEU A 133 13.46 4.21 6.44
C LEU A 133 14.03 4.13 7.86
N GLU A 134 14.05 5.25 8.58
CA GLU A 134 14.56 5.32 9.95
C GLU A 134 13.67 4.60 10.98
N LYS A 135 12.35 4.55 10.73
CA LYS A 135 11.37 3.98 11.69
C LYS A 135 11.22 2.46 11.59
N GLY A 136 11.64 1.84 10.49
CA GLY A 136 11.37 0.43 10.20
C GLY A 136 9.87 0.13 10.02
N ASN A 137 9.53 -1.05 9.50
CA ASN A 137 8.14 -1.54 9.39
C ASN A 137 7.17 -0.63 8.60
N SER A 138 7.65 0.16 7.65
CA SER A 138 6.81 0.93 6.73
C SER A 138 6.29 0.06 5.59
N SER A 139 4.96 0.02 5.40
CA SER A 139 4.34 -0.68 4.27
C SER A 139 4.69 -0.05 2.93
N LEU A 140 4.92 1.28 2.91
CA LEU A 140 5.37 2.01 1.72
C LEU A 140 6.80 1.59 1.34
N VAL A 141 7.72 1.55 2.31
CA VAL A 141 9.11 1.11 2.05
C VAL A 141 9.11 -0.34 1.55
N PHE A 142 8.35 -1.23 2.20
CA PHE A 142 8.21 -2.61 1.75
C PHE A 142 7.73 -2.71 0.29
N MET A 143 6.71 -1.93 -0.08
CA MET A 143 6.17 -1.90 -1.44
C MET A 143 7.22 -1.40 -2.45
N VAL A 144 7.91 -0.30 -2.14
CA VAL A 144 8.95 0.25 -3.01
C VAL A 144 10.11 -0.73 -3.19
N GLU A 145 10.52 -1.45 -2.14
CA GLU A 145 11.51 -2.53 -2.26
C GLU A 145 11.03 -3.64 -3.21
N GLN A 146 9.74 -4.02 -3.17
CA GLN A 146 9.21 -5.02 -4.10
C GLN A 146 9.20 -4.50 -5.53
N PHE A 147 8.90 -3.21 -5.72
CA PHE A 147 8.94 -2.59 -7.04
C PHE A 147 10.37 -2.56 -7.58
N MET A 148 11.36 -2.18 -6.79
CA MET A 148 12.77 -2.19 -7.19
C MET A 148 13.24 -3.61 -7.54
N LYS A 149 12.83 -4.63 -6.78
CA LYS A 149 13.11 -6.04 -7.09
C LYS A 149 12.46 -6.50 -8.39
N ARG A 150 11.22 -6.08 -8.65
CA ARG A 150 10.48 -6.42 -9.88
C ARG A 150 11.06 -5.72 -11.10
N SER A 151 11.46 -4.46 -10.93
CA SER A 151 12.11 -3.64 -11.95
C SER A 151 13.47 -4.22 -12.34
N ALA A 152 14.23 -4.72 -11.36
CA ALA A 152 15.59 -5.23 -11.54
C ALA A 152 16.57 -4.23 -12.20
N ASN A 153 16.21 -2.95 -12.27
CA ASN A 153 17.07 -1.90 -12.81
C ASN A 153 18.21 -1.60 -11.81
N PRO A 154 19.48 -1.59 -12.26
CA PRO A 154 20.63 -1.36 -11.38
C PRO A 154 20.68 0.07 -10.80
N GLU A 155 19.96 1.02 -11.41
CA GLU A 155 19.88 2.42 -10.97
C GLU A 155 18.81 2.64 -9.88
N ASN A 156 18.12 1.58 -9.45
CA ASN A 156 17.14 1.66 -8.37
C ASN A 156 17.80 2.09 -7.05
N GLY A 157 17.16 2.99 -6.31
CA GLY A 157 17.78 3.50 -5.08
C GLY A 157 16.83 4.21 -4.11
N PHE A 158 17.14 4.09 -2.83
CA PHE A 158 16.60 4.93 -1.77
C PHE A 158 17.57 6.07 -1.47
N PHE A 159 17.08 7.30 -1.54
CA PHE A 159 17.82 8.53 -1.30
C PHE A 159 17.22 9.17 -0.04
N LEU A 160 17.72 8.83 1.15
CA LEU A 160 17.15 9.37 2.41
C LEU A 160 17.31 10.88 2.48
N HIS A 161 18.55 11.32 2.69
CA HIS A 161 18.94 12.73 2.85
C HIS A 161 19.89 13.19 1.73
N ASP A 162 20.22 12.28 0.81
CA ASP A 162 21.18 12.54 -0.27
C ASP A 162 20.47 13.05 -1.53
N THR A 163 20.05 14.31 -1.43
CA THR A 163 19.38 15.01 -2.53
C THR A 163 20.31 15.18 -3.74
N ASP A 164 21.61 15.36 -3.51
CA ASP A 164 22.56 15.60 -4.59
C ASP A 164 22.81 14.33 -5.41
N ALA A 165 22.93 13.16 -4.76
CA ALA A 165 22.98 11.88 -5.45
C ALA A 165 21.69 11.57 -6.23
N LEU A 166 20.53 11.93 -5.68
CA LEU A 166 19.25 11.79 -6.38
C LEU A 166 19.22 12.63 -7.66
N ILE A 167 19.66 13.90 -7.58
CA ILE A 167 19.74 14.79 -8.73
C ILE A 167 20.70 14.25 -9.79
N SER A 168 21.86 13.71 -9.38
CA SER A 168 22.80 13.07 -10.31
C SER A 168 22.15 11.88 -11.01
N SER A 169 21.49 11.00 -10.26
CA SER A 169 20.82 9.81 -10.81
C SER A 169 19.71 10.19 -11.79
N LEU A 170 18.91 11.21 -11.46
CA LEU A 170 17.85 11.71 -12.34
C LEU A 170 18.42 12.27 -13.66
N LYS A 171 19.56 12.97 -13.62
CA LYS A 171 20.22 13.47 -14.84
C LYS A 171 20.71 12.31 -15.71
N ASP A 172 21.38 11.33 -15.11
CA ASP A 172 21.90 10.17 -15.84
C ASP A 172 20.78 9.35 -16.49
N LEU A 173 19.65 9.16 -15.78
CA LEU A 173 18.48 8.46 -16.29
C LEU A 173 17.78 9.21 -17.41
N LYS A 174 17.69 10.54 -17.29
CA LYS A 174 17.17 11.41 -18.35
C LYS A 174 18.02 11.28 -19.63
N ASP A 175 19.34 11.37 -19.51
CA ASP A 175 20.25 11.29 -20.66
C ASP A 175 20.20 9.89 -21.34
N LYS A 176 19.89 8.84 -20.57
CA LYS A 176 19.63 7.48 -21.07
C LYS A 176 18.23 7.30 -21.67
N GLY A 177 17.32 8.27 -21.52
CA GLY A 177 15.91 8.13 -21.91
C GLY A 177 15.16 7.06 -21.10
N GLN A 178 15.65 6.73 -19.90
CA GLN A 178 15.12 5.67 -19.05
C GLN A 178 13.85 6.14 -18.35
N LYS A 179 12.76 5.38 -18.50
CA LYS A 179 11.50 5.62 -17.78
C LYS A 179 11.79 5.53 -16.28
N THR A 180 11.38 6.56 -15.55
CA THR A 180 11.76 6.71 -14.14
C THR A 180 10.55 6.99 -13.28
N LEU A 181 10.45 6.28 -12.17
CA LEU A 181 9.47 6.50 -11.12
C LEU A 181 10.18 7.09 -9.90
N LEU A 182 9.87 8.34 -9.57
CA LEU A 182 10.32 8.99 -8.34
C LEU A 182 9.18 8.97 -7.32
N ILE A 183 9.38 8.27 -6.21
CA ILE A 183 8.43 8.22 -5.09
C ILE A 183 8.99 9.06 -3.95
N GLY A 184 8.24 10.01 -3.43
CA GLY A 184 8.76 10.86 -2.35
C GLY A 184 7.68 11.50 -1.48
N VAL A 185 8.08 11.93 -0.30
CA VAL A 185 7.21 12.69 0.62
C VAL A 185 7.10 14.15 0.20
N SER A 186 5.92 14.75 0.39
CA SER A 186 5.60 16.13 -0.02
C SER A 186 6.72 17.16 0.26
N TYR A 187 7.20 17.27 1.50
CA TYR A 187 8.22 18.27 1.85
C TYR A 187 9.56 18.02 1.14
N ALA A 188 9.99 16.75 1.03
CA ALA A 188 11.27 16.42 0.41
C ALA A 188 11.21 16.63 -1.12
N LEU A 189 10.06 16.37 -1.74
CA LEU A 189 9.85 16.66 -3.16
C LEU A 189 9.80 18.17 -3.43
N LEU A 190 9.28 18.98 -2.51
CA LEU A 190 9.32 20.44 -2.61
C LEU A 190 10.76 20.97 -2.54
N ASP A 191 11.55 20.49 -1.57
CA ASP A 191 12.97 20.84 -1.45
C ASP A 191 13.77 20.42 -2.69
N LEU A 192 13.40 19.28 -3.30
CA LEU A 192 14.00 18.79 -4.54
C LEU A 192 13.69 19.71 -5.74
N LYS A 193 12.44 20.20 -5.86
CA LYS A 193 12.00 21.05 -6.97
C LYS A 193 12.84 22.32 -7.10
N GLU A 194 13.25 22.92 -5.98
CA GLU A 194 14.08 24.13 -6.01
C GLU A 194 15.46 23.91 -6.65
N LYS A 195 15.90 22.65 -6.75
CA LYS A 195 17.22 22.25 -7.25
C LYS A 195 17.19 21.61 -8.64
N ILE A 196 16.01 21.34 -9.22
CA ILE A 196 15.86 20.66 -10.52
C ILE A 196 15.05 21.51 -11.51
N ALA A 197 15.62 21.77 -12.70
CA ALA A 197 14.91 22.07 -13.96
C ALA A 197 15.83 21.69 -15.15
N PRO A 198 15.37 21.15 -16.32
CA PRO A 198 14.02 21.12 -16.91
C PRO A 198 13.55 19.72 -17.43
N GLU A 199 12.38 19.70 -18.12
CA GLU A 199 11.70 18.60 -18.87
C GLU A 199 12.37 17.22 -18.81
N PHE A 200 11.75 16.32 -18.06
CA PHE A 200 12.07 14.89 -18.08
C PHE A 200 10.76 14.15 -18.39
N ASP A 201 10.46 14.01 -19.68
CA ASP A 201 9.17 13.48 -20.15
C ASP A 201 8.89 12.06 -19.66
N GLN A 202 9.93 11.27 -19.43
CA GLN A 202 9.81 9.90 -18.91
C GLN A 202 9.85 9.82 -17.37
N LEU A 203 9.81 10.95 -16.65
CA LEU A 203 9.74 10.97 -15.19
C LEU A 203 8.28 11.00 -14.70
N MET A 204 7.91 9.96 -13.99
CA MET A 204 6.70 9.90 -13.19
C MET A 204 7.03 10.22 -11.74
N VAL A 205 6.42 11.28 -11.19
CA VAL A 205 6.53 11.62 -9.78
C VAL A 205 5.28 11.15 -9.05
N VAL A 206 5.48 10.32 -8.02
CA VAL A 206 4.43 9.87 -7.09
C VAL A 206 4.73 10.49 -5.72
N GLU A 207 3.91 11.46 -5.37
CA GLU A 207 3.91 12.06 -4.04
C GLU A 207 3.20 11.12 -3.06
N THR A 208 3.79 10.93 -1.88
CA THR A 208 3.25 10.12 -0.79
C THR A 208 3.22 10.91 0.51
N GLY A 209 2.03 11.29 0.98
CA GLY A 209 1.87 12.08 2.20
C GLY A 209 1.03 13.32 1.91
N GLY A 210 -0.29 13.18 2.09
CA GLY A 210 -1.29 14.18 1.72
C GLY A 210 -1.16 15.54 2.40
#